data_AF-A0A067SC81-F1
#
_entry.id   AF-A0A067SC81-F1
#
_cell.length_a   1.000
_cell.length_b   1.000
_cell.length_c   1.000
_cell.angle_alpha   90.00
_cell.angle_beta   90.00
_cell.angle_gamma   90.00
#
_symmetry.space_group_name_H-M   'P 1'
#
loop_
_entity.id
_entity.type
_entity.pdbx_description
1 polymer ?
#
loop_
_entity_poly.entity_id
_entity_poly.type
_entity_poly.pdbx_seq_one_letter_code
_entity_poly.pdbx_strand_id
1 'polypeptide(L)'
;WALIIGNDNYPSSPLSGCVNDANLVNSYIQDYLGVPDDHIRLLKNATRQSMINGFYDLRDDKRIRPGDNILIHFSGHGTSYDTSDYFTTFTSRVGSIEGICPVDRGPFVPDISDRELNSILYELQAEKGHNITLFLDCCRSGGALR
;
A
#
# COMPACT_ATOMS: atom_id res chain seq x y z
N TRP A 1 7.65 -10.26 8.96
CA TRP A 1 8.08 -8.99 8.34
C TRP A 1 6.89 -8.10 8.15
N ALA A 2 7.03 -6.79 8.33
CA ALA A 2 5.91 -5.88 8.15
C ALA A 2 6.28 -4.59 7.42
N LEU A 3 5.39 -4.13 6.54
CA LEU A 3 5.36 -2.77 6.00
C LEU A 3 4.07 -2.11 6.46
N ILE A 4 4.18 -1.01 7.19
CA ILE A 4 3.05 -0.30 7.79
C ILE A 4 3.10 1.13 7.31
N ILE A 5 2.03 1.59 6.68
CA ILE A 5 1.93 2.92 6.08
C ILE A 5 0.72 3.64 6.66
N GLY A 6 0.91 4.86 7.15
CA GLY A 6 -0.17 5.73 7.63
C GLY A 6 0.01 7.15 7.11
N ASN A 7 -0.98 7.66 6.37
CA ASN A 7 -0.90 8.95 5.70
C ASN A 7 -2.03 9.88 6.16
N ASP A 8 -1.68 11.00 6.78
CA ASP A 8 -2.64 12.02 7.23
C ASP A 8 -2.43 13.37 6.51
N ASN A 9 -1.17 13.75 6.30
CA ASN A 9 -0.76 15.08 5.85
C ASN A 9 -0.87 15.25 4.32
N TYR A 10 -2.04 14.97 3.77
CA TYR A 10 -2.35 15.25 2.38
C TYR A 10 -2.46 16.77 2.15
N PRO A 11 -1.88 17.32 1.07
CA PRO A 11 -1.98 18.74 0.72
C PRO A 11 -3.44 19.21 0.56
N SER A 12 -4.31 18.33 0.09
CA SER A 12 -5.75 18.52 0.03
C SER A 12 -6.46 17.45 0.84
N SER A 13 -7.50 17.85 1.58
CA SER A 13 -8.31 16.95 2.42
C SER A 13 -7.47 16.14 3.43
N PRO A 14 -6.72 16.76 4.34
CA PRO A 14 -5.93 16.04 5.33
C PRO A 14 -6.80 15.16 6.23
N LEU A 15 -6.23 14.05 6.69
CA LEU A 15 -6.81 13.14 7.67
C LEU A 15 -6.11 13.35 9.03
N SER A 16 -6.60 12.68 10.08
CA SER A 16 -6.03 12.80 11.43
C SER A 16 -5.96 11.48 12.20
N GLY A 17 -6.27 10.37 11.54
CA GLY A 17 -6.36 9.04 12.16
C GLY A 17 -5.35 8.04 11.61
N CYS A 18 -4.91 8.20 10.37
CA CYS A 18 -4.21 7.15 9.65
C CYS A 18 -2.79 6.91 10.17
N VAL A 19 -2.09 7.96 10.60
CA VAL A 19 -0.80 7.82 11.30
C VAL A 19 -1.00 7.16 12.66
N ASN A 20 -2.10 7.45 13.36
CA ASN A 20 -2.44 6.81 14.62
C ASN A 20 -2.73 5.30 14.41
N ASP A 21 -3.51 4.94 13.40
CA ASP A 21 -3.79 3.54 13.04
C ASP A 21 -2.50 2.78 12.74
N ALA A 22 -1.61 3.37 11.95
CA ALA A 22 -0.29 2.79 11.66
C ALA A 22 0.55 2.59 12.94
N ASN A 23 0.50 3.52 13.90
CA ASN A 23 1.18 3.33 15.19
C ASN A 23 0.56 2.18 16.01
N LEU A 24 -0.77 2.09 16.07
CA LEU A 24 -1.47 1.04 16.79
C LEU A 24 -1.17 -0.34 16.20
N VAL A 25 -1.17 -0.45 14.87
CA VAL A 25 -0.79 -1.68 14.16
C VAL A 25 0.67 -2.03 14.42
N ASN A 26 1.58 -1.04 14.40
CA ASN A 26 2.99 -1.27 14.74
C ASN A 26 3.15 -1.83 16.16
N SER A 27 2.52 -1.18 17.16
CA SER A 27 2.53 -1.66 18.54
C SER A 27 1.95 -3.06 18.67
N TYR A 28 0.82 -3.35 18.03
CA TYR A 28 0.24 -4.70 18.04
C TYR A 28 1.19 -5.76 17.45
N ILE A 29 1.82 -5.46 16.32
CA ILE A 29 2.75 -6.38 15.66
C ILE A 29 4.01 -6.62 16.50
N GLN A 30 4.53 -5.59 17.17
CA GLN A 30 5.70 -5.73 18.05
C GLN A 30 5.32 -6.44 19.35
N ASP A 31 4.33 -5.92 20.08
CA ASP A 31 4.05 -6.30 21.46
C ASP A 31 3.29 -7.64 21.56
N TYR A 32 2.39 -7.92 20.61
CA TYR A 32 1.53 -9.10 20.65
C TYR A 32 1.98 -10.21 19.71
N LEU A 33 2.40 -9.87 18.49
CA LEU A 33 2.92 -10.87 17.54
C LEU A 33 4.41 -11.14 17.72
N GLY A 34 5.13 -10.34 18.52
CA GLY A 34 6.54 -10.53 18.83
C GLY A 34 7.47 -10.30 17.64
N VAL A 35 7.06 -9.51 16.64
CA VAL A 35 7.91 -9.21 15.48
C VAL A 35 8.99 -8.21 15.89
N PRO A 36 10.29 -8.50 15.64
CA PRO A 36 11.38 -7.59 15.96
C PRO A 36 11.24 -6.23 15.24
N ASP A 37 11.69 -5.15 15.88
CA ASP A 37 11.62 -3.79 15.32
C ASP A 37 12.37 -3.68 13.97
N ASP A 38 13.52 -4.35 13.84
CA ASP A 38 14.32 -4.37 12.60
C ASP A 38 13.71 -5.21 11.46
N HIS A 39 12.58 -5.87 11.73
CA HIS A 39 11.74 -6.59 10.76
C HIS A 39 10.49 -5.80 10.36
N ILE A 40 10.35 -4.57 10.83
CA ILE A 40 9.20 -3.70 10.59
C ILE A 40 9.65 -2.41 9.93
N ARG A 41 8.94 -2.03 8.88
CA ARG A 41 9.08 -0.72 8.25
C ARG A 41 7.81 0.08 8.48
N LEU A 42 7.90 1.09 9.33
CA LEU A 42 6.83 2.05 9.58
C LEU A 42 7.06 3.34 8.78
N LEU A 43 6.16 3.65 7.85
CA LEU A 43 6.17 4.87 7.06
C LEU A 43 4.98 5.75 7.46
N LYS A 44 5.27 7.01 7.81
CA LYS A 44 4.27 8.01 8.17
C LYS A 44 4.31 9.14 7.16
N ASN A 45 3.16 9.53 6.64
CA ASN A 45 3.05 10.54 5.59
C ASN A 45 4.02 10.25 4.44
N ALA A 46 3.90 9.03 3.90
CA ALA A 46 4.81 8.46 2.95
C ALA A 46 4.61 9.05 1.55
N THR A 47 5.71 9.49 0.93
CA THR A 47 5.74 9.83 -0.49
C THR A 47 5.53 8.59 -1.35
N ARG A 48 5.13 8.78 -2.60
CA ARG A 48 4.96 7.69 -3.57
C ARG A 48 6.21 6.83 -3.65
N GLN A 49 7.37 7.48 -3.79
CA GLN A 49 8.66 6.79 -3.85
C GLN A 49 8.94 5.98 -2.59
N SER A 50 8.64 6.53 -1.40
CA SER A 50 8.86 5.83 -0.14
C SER A 50 7.96 4.60 0.00
N MET A 51 6.71 4.70 -0.45
CA MET A 51 5.78 3.57 -0.46
C MET A 51 6.27 2.46 -1.40
N ILE A 52 6.64 2.79 -2.64
CA ILE A 52 7.16 1.83 -3.63
C ILE A 52 8.45 1.16 -3.14
N ASN A 53 9.39 1.94 -2.58
CA ASN A 53 10.58 1.39 -1.95
C ASN A 53 10.22 0.50 -0.75
N GLY A 54 9.17 0.85 0.00
CA GLY A 54 8.57 0.02 1.04
C GLY A 54 8.31 -1.41 0.58
N PHE A 55 7.59 -1.55 -0.53
CA PHE A 55 7.26 -2.85 -1.10
C PHE A 55 8.48 -3.57 -1.67
N TYR A 56 9.34 -2.86 -2.40
CA TYR A 56 10.52 -3.49 -3.00
C TYR A 56 11.59 -3.88 -1.99
N ASP A 57 11.70 -3.18 -0.86
CA ASP A 57 12.58 -3.60 0.23
C ASP A 57 12.08 -4.93 0.83
N LEU A 58 10.77 -5.20 0.88
CA LEU A 58 10.27 -6.54 1.26
C LEU A 58 10.64 -7.62 0.23
N ARG A 59 10.62 -7.28 -1.07
CA ARG A 59 11.01 -8.21 -2.15
C ARG A 59 12.52 -8.48 -2.13
N ASP A 60 13.33 -7.46 -1.90
CA ASP A 60 14.78 -7.52 -2.13
C ASP A 60 15.57 -7.82 -0.84
N ASP A 61 14.95 -7.74 0.34
CA ASP A 61 15.62 -8.08 1.60
C ASP A 61 15.93 -9.58 1.67
N LYS A 62 17.22 -9.90 1.69
CA LYS A 62 17.77 -11.27 1.74
C LYS A 62 17.53 -11.96 3.08
N ARG A 63 17.17 -11.21 4.13
CA ARG A 63 16.80 -11.76 5.44
C ARG A 63 15.42 -12.41 5.39
N ILE A 64 14.55 -11.97 4.47
CA ILE A 64 13.21 -12.53 4.24
C ILE A 64 13.34 -13.78 3.39
N ARG A 65 13.02 -14.93 3.99
CA ARG A 65 13.09 -16.24 3.33
C ARG A 65 11.76 -16.59 2.67
N PRO A 66 11.76 -17.37 1.58
CA PRO A 66 10.53 -17.91 1.03
C PRO A 66 9.72 -18.66 2.09
N GLY A 67 8.44 -18.29 2.24
CA GLY A 67 7.53 -18.85 3.24
C GLY A 67 7.46 -18.07 4.56
N ASP A 68 8.29 -17.05 4.78
CA ASP A 68 8.14 -16.13 5.91
C ASP A 68 6.81 -15.36 5.81
N ASN A 69 6.21 -15.03 6.96
CA ASN A 69 5.01 -14.20 6.99
C ASN A 69 5.35 -12.73 6.73
N ILE A 70 4.67 -12.13 5.75
CA ILE A 70 4.76 -10.72 5.39
C ILE A 70 3.40 -10.07 5.63
N LEU A 71 3.37 -9.03 6.47
CA LEU A 71 2.18 -8.22 6.74
C LEU A 71 2.35 -6.84 6.10
N ILE A 72 1.37 -6.41 5.33
CA ILE A 72 1.34 -5.08 4.75
C ILE A 72 0.07 -4.38 5.23
N HIS A 73 0.23 -3.19 5.83
CA HIS A 73 -0.86 -2.35 6.29
C HIS A 73 -0.77 -0.97 5.64
N PHE A 74 -1.88 -0.48 5.14
CA PHE A 74 -2.03 0.90 4.68
C PHE A 74 -3.29 1.52 5.29
N SER A 75 -3.15 2.70 5.91
CA SER A 75 -4.26 3.58 6.27
C SER A 75 -4.05 4.96 5.62
N GLY A 76 -5.08 5.47 4.96
CA GLY A 76 -5.03 6.74 4.22
C GLY A 76 -6.15 6.91 3.21
N HIS A 77 -6.01 7.88 2.30
CA HIS A 77 -6.93 8.03 1.17
C HIS A 77 -6.79 6.88 0.17
N GLY A 78 -7.93 6.41 -0.31
CA GLY A 78 -8.03 5.65 -1.55
C GLY A 78 -8.70 6.49 -2.63
N THR A 79 -8.45 6.14 -3.88
CA THR A 79 -8.96 6.85 -5.07
C THR A 79 -9.70 5.90 -5.99
N SER A 80 -10.52 6.46 -6.87
CA SER A 80 -11.18 5.72 -7.95
C SER A 80 -11.30 6.62 -9.18
N TYR A 81 -10.78 6.17 -10.31
CA TYR A 81 -10.81 6.85 -11.59
C TYR A 81 -11.71 6.08 -12.54
N ASP A 82 -12.69 6.75 -13.15
CA ASP A 82 -13.46 6.14 -14.23
C ASP A 82 -12.66 6.24 -15.53
N THR A 83 -12.50 5.13 -16.26
CA THR A 83 -11.77 5.16 -17.52
C THR A 83 -12.50 5.94 -18.61
N SER A 84 -13.82 6.11 -18.48
CA SER A 84 -14.61 6.94 -19.40
C SER A 84 -14.25 8.43 -19.34
N ASP A 85 -13.66 8.89 -18.23
CA ASP A 85 -13.11 10.26 -18.11
C ASP A 85 -11.87 10.46 -19.01
N TYR A 86 -11.22 9.38 -19.43
CA TYR A 86 -9.94 9.41 -20.15
C TYR A 86 -9.99 8.79 -21.56
N PHE A 87 -10.95 7.90 -21.83
CA PHE A 87 -11.10 7.21 -23.11
C PHE A 87 -12.51 7.38 -23.67
N THR A 88 -12.63 7.97 -24.86
CA THR A 88 -13.91 8.28 -25.52
C THR A 88 -14.46 7.16 -26.40
N THR A 89 -13.74 6.03 -26.53
CA THR A 89 -14.10 4.94 -27.45
C THR A 89 -14.78 3.77 -26.72
N PHE A 90 -15.92 3.33 -27.27
CA PHE A 90 -16.82 2.29 -26.74
C PHE A 90 -16.19 0.90 -26.49
N THR A 91 -14.96 0.65 -26.94
CA THR A 91 -14.25 -0.63 -26.74
C THR A 91 -13.60 -0.77 -25.37
N SER A 92 -13.66 0.27 -24.53
CA SER A 92 -13.10 0.28 -23.18
C SER A 92 -14.17 0.22 -22.10
N ARG A 93 -14.88 -0.91 -21.97
CA ARG A 93 -15.51 -1.28 -20.67
C ARG A 93 -14.45 -1.76 -19.69
N VAL A 94 -13.41 -0.96 -19.52
CA VAL A 94 -12.41 -1.17 -18.49
C VAL A 94 -13.03 -0.52 -17.26
N GLY A 95 -13.31 -1.27 -16.20
CA GLY A 95 -13.96 -0.70 -15.01
C GLY A 95 -13.16 0.44 -14.36
N SER A 96 -13.67 0.99 -13.26
CA SER A 96 -12.94 1.98 -12.48
C SER A 96 -11.57 1.45 -12.03
N ILE A 97 -10.54 2.27 -12.13
CA ILE A 97 -9.20 2.01 -11.57
C ILE A 97 -9.22 2.53 -10.14
N GLU A 98 -8.95 1.67 -9.17
CA GLU A 98 -8.80 2.08 -7.77
C GLU A 98 -7.32 2.24 -7.41
N GLY A 99 -7.01 2.87 -6.28
CA GLY A 99 -5.61 3.04 -5.86
C GLY A 99 -5.44 3.61 -4.47
N ILE A 100 -4.23 3.47 -3.94
CA ILE A 100 -3.81 4.05 -2.65
C ILE A 100 -3.05 5.35 -2.87
N CYS A 101 -3.33 6.33 -2.03
CA CYS A 101 -2.86 7.70 -2.21
C CYS A 101 -1.60 8.00 -1.38
N PRO A 102 -0.46 8.33 -2.02
CA PRO A 102 0.69 8.88 -1.32
C PRO A 102 0.43 10.33 -0.88
N VAL A 103 1.16 10.83 0.13
CA VAL A 103 0.93 12.21 0.60
C VAL A 103 1.39 13.27 -0.40
N ASP A 104 2.37 12.95 -1.25
CA ASP A 104 2.87 13.83 -2.30
C ASP A 104 2.08 13.72 -3.62
N ARG A 105 0.91 13.06 -3.59
CA ARG A 105 0.03 12.96 -4.76
C ARG A 105 -0.27 14.35 -5.35
N GLY A 106 -0.32 14.41 -6.68
CA GLY A 106 -0.60 15.65 -7.38
C GLY A 106 -0.49 15.50 -8.90
N PRO A 107 -0.49 16.60 -9.66
CA PRO A 107 -0.51 16.56 -11.13
C PRO A 107 0.64 15.76 -11.77
N PHE A 108 1.78 15.64 -11.08
CA PHE A 108 2.98 14.95 -11.56
C PHE A 108 3.33 13.69 -10.75
N VAL A 109 2.60 13.40 -9.68
CA VAL A 109 2.82 12.24 -8.81
C VAL A 109 1.51 11.47 -8.75
N PRO A 110 1.37 10.40 -9.55
CA PRO A 110 0.14 9.62 -9.57
C PRO A 110 0.00 8.79 -8.30
N ASP A 111 -1.24 8.43 -7.98
CA ASP A 111 -1.51 7.42 -6.96
C ASP A 111 -0.94 6.05 -7.39
N ILE A 112 -0.85 5.11 -6.43
CA ILE A 112 -0.47 3.73 -6.75
C ILE A 112 -1.75 2.98 -7.07
N SER A 113 -1.95 2.68 -8.35
CA SER A 113 -3.14 1.97 -8.82
C SER A 113 -3.21 0.54 -8.30
N ASP A 114 -4.40 -0.03 -8.25
CA ASP A 114 -4.68 -1.44 -8.00
C ASP A 114 -3.83 -2.37 -8.90
N ARG A 115 -3.70 -2.04 -10.19
CA ARG A 115 -2.87 -2.79 -11.15
C ARG A 115 -1.39 -2.74 -10.83
N GLU A 116 -0.88 -1.57 -10.45
CA GLU A 116 0.52 -1.40 -10.04
C GLU A 116 0.78 -2.16 -8.74
N LEU A 117 -0.10 -2.01 -7.75
CA LEU A 117 -0.02 -2.74 -6.49
C LEU A 117 -0.06 -4.26 -6.73
N ASN A 118 -0.97 -4.76 -7.56
CA ASN A 118 -1.04 -6.17 -7.94
C ASN A 118 0.24 -6.67 -8.61
N SER A 119 0.86 -5.86 -9.48
CA SER A 119 2.13 -6.22 -10.12
C SER A 119 3.26 -6.34 -9.10
N ILE A 120 3.34 -5.39 -8.17
CA ILE A 120 4.33 -5.40 -7.09
C ILE A 120 4.11 -6.59 -6.15
N LEU A 121 2.86 -6.87 -5.78
CA LEU A 121 2.53 -8.03 -4.94
C LEU A 121 2.81 -9.35 -5.65
N TYR A 122 2.58 -9.43 -6.95
CA TYR A 122 2.94 -10.60 -7.76
C TYR A 122 4.45 -10.85 -7.76
N GLU A 123 5.26 -9.80 -7.95
CA GLU A 123 6.73 -9.90 -7.86
C GLU A 123 7.19 -10.29 -6.46
N LEU A 124 6.62 -9.69 -5.42
CA LEU A 124 6.91 -10.03 -4.02
C LEU A 124 6.57 -11.49 -3.72
N GLN A 125 5.43 -11.97 -4.21
CA GLN A 125 4.99 -13.35 -4.07
C GLN A 125 5.91 -14.32 -4.82
N ALA A 126 6.36 -13.96 -6.02
CA ALA A 126 7.29 -14.78 -6.79
C ALA A 126 8.63 -14.99 -6.06
N GLU A 127 9.10 -13.95 -5.35
CA GLU A 127 10.38 -13.98 -4.63
C GLU A 127 10.27 -14.59 -3.22
N LYS A 128 9.18 -14.29 -2.48
CA LYS A 128 9.04 -14.63 -1.05
C LYS A 128 7.97 -15.68 -0.75
N GLY A 129 7.20 -16.11 -1.74
CA GLY A 129 6.09 -17.02 -1.58
C GLY A 129 4.78 -16.33 -1.18
N HIS A 130 3.75 -17.14 -0.87
CA HIS A 130 2.36 -16.68 -0.80
C HIS A 130 1.89 -16.18 0.58
N ASN A 131 2.76 -16.18 1.60
CA ASN A 131 2.39 -15.82 2.97
C ASN A 131 2.36 -14.30 3.17
N ILE A 132 1.62 -13.60 2.32
CA ILE A 132 1.48 -12.15 2.30
C ILE A 132 0.06 -11.79 2.70
N THR A 133 -0.09 -11.01 3.78
CA THR A 133 -1.39 -10.49 4.22
C THR A 133 -1.42 -8.98 4.01
N LEU A 134 -2.41 -8.50 3.26
CA LEU A 134 -2.62 -7.08 2.98
C LEU A 134 -3.88 -6.56 3.71
N PHE A 135 -3.70 -5.51 4.51
CA PHE A 135 -4.76 -4.79 5.21
C PHE A 135 -4.85 -3.37 4.67
N LEU A 136 -6.00 -3.00 4.09
CA LEU A 136 -6.25 -1.69 3.53
C LEU A 136 -7.37 -1.00 4.31
N ASP A 137 -7.01 0.00 5.11
CA ASP A 137 -7.93 0.92 5.77
C ASP A 137 -8.03 2.22 4.96
N CYS A 138 -8.73 2.14 3.83
CA CYS A 138 -8.96 3.26 2.95
C CYS A 138 -10.29 3.11 2.21
N CYS A 139 -10.91 4.22 1.81
CA CYS A 139 -12.10 4.18 0.97
C CYS A 139 -11.75 3.55 -0.39
N ARG A 140 -12.69 2.80 -1.01
CA ARG A 140 -12.54 2.24 -2.38
C ARG A 140 -11.34 1.29 -2.52
N SER A 141 -11.28 0.29 -1.66
CA SER A 141 -10.26 -0.78 -1.66
C SER A 141 -10.72 -2.10 -2.29
N GLY A 142 -11.92 -2.16 -2.87
CA GLY A 142 -12.55 -3.39 -3.34
C GLY A 142 -11.92 -3.98 -4.61
N GLY A 143 -11.30 -3.15 -5.45
CA GLY A 143 -10.55 -3.52 -6.65
C GLY A 143 -9.07 -3.80 -6.41
N ALA A 144 -8.55 -3.53 -5.21
CA ALA A 144 -7.11 -3.56 -4.91
C ALA A 144 -6.44 -4.93 -5.08
N LEU A 145 -7.20 -6.02 -5.21
CA LEU A 145 -6.71 -7.39 -5.41
C LEU A 145 -7.39 -8.12 -6.58
N ARG A 146 -7.98 -7.39 -7.54
CA ARG A 146 -8.68 -8.00 -8.68
C ARG A 146 -7.78 -8.25 -9.89
#